data_AF-A0AAE6R8K3-F1
#
_entry.id   AF-A0AAE6R8K3-F1
#
_cell.length_a   1.000
_cell.length_b   1.000
_cell.length_c   1.000
_cell.angle_alpha   90.00
_cell.angle_beta   90.00
_cell.angle_gamma   90.00
#
_symmetry.space_group_name_H-M   'P 1'
#
loop_
_entity.id
_entity.type
_entity.pdbx_description
1 polymer ?
#
loop_
_entity_poly.entity_id
_entity_poly.type
_entity_poly.pdbx_seq_one_letter_code
_entity_poly.pdbx_strand_id
1 'polypeptide(L)'
;MSRDTGDNLDRNQSGNLPMANVMDAYLSRRSVMRGSLGAAIAMIAGTGLTGCFDGGGSDHDDPVTEPPVTEPPVTEPEVPKLALGFQSIPGSRTDACVVAAGYSAYVLAPWGTPINSNGNPWKSDGSNTSTDQANAMGMHHDGMHFFPINGSSEDGLLAINFEYIDTAALHPAGPTTDVNGKRPVEEVRKEINAHGAGVVRLQKIGGRWQVVDNDPLNRRFTTASRMEITGPLRGTDHVKTKYSTAGTHCRGTNNNCGNGYTPWGTYLTCEENWPGIFVNKGTRPEDQRRIGVGTSSGQYKWETAAGDSTEVADEFARFDVTVKGASATDDYRNEASTYGYIVEIDPYNSSTLATKRTALGRFRHEGCAPGLPVAGKPLVWYMGDDSNNEYLYKWVSTAVWDAADANPARPPGHRCQVP
;
A
#
# COMPACT_ATOMS: atom_id res chain seq x y z
N MET A 1 4.61 -12.61 0.91
CA MET A 1 4.87 -12.34 -0.51
C MET A 1 4.51 -13.51 -1.40
N SER A 2 3.90 -13.23 -2.55
CA SER A 2 3.74 -14.21 -3.63
C SER A 2 5.11 -14.68 -4.12
N ARG A 3 5.21 -15.95 -4.55
CA ARG A 3 6.44 -16.45 -5.21
C ARG A 3 6.67 -15.78 -6.57
N ASP A 4 5.66 -15.08 -7.08
CA ASP A 4 5.65 -14.50 -8.42
C ASP A 4 6.09 -13.03 -8.45
N THR A 5 6.31 -12.36 -7.32
CA THR A 5 6.64 -10.91 -7.29
C THR A 5 7.90 -10.54 -6.52
N GLY A 6 8.24 -11.30 -5.48
CA GLY A 6 9.42 -11.05 -4.65
C GLY A 6 10.61 -11.94 -4.98
N ASP A 7 11.80 -11.49 -4.59
CA ASP A 7 12.97 -12.37 -4.47
C ASP A 7 13.52 -12.31 -3.04
N ASN A 8 14.27 -13.35 -2.66
CA ASN A 8 14.85 -13.45 -1.32
C ASN A 8 16.25 -12.80 -1.23
N LEU A 9 16.59 -11.88 -2.15
CA LEU A 9 17.91 -11.26 -2.16
C LEU A 9 17.94 -10.11 -1.15
N ASP A 10 18.96 -10.14 -0.28
CA ASP A 10 19.30 -8.99 0.53
C ASP A 10 20.14 -8.01 -0.29
N ARG A 11 19.56 -6.83 -0.55
CA ARG A 11 20.21 -5.73 -1.27
C ARG A 11 20.64 -4.60 -0.34
N ASN A 12 20.32 -4.71 0.96
CA ASN A 12 20.68 -3.71 1.95
C ASN A 12 22.03 -4.04 2.57
N GLN A 13 23.09 -3.40 2.05
CA GLN A 13 24.45 -3.60 2.54
C GLN A 13 24.79 -2.77 3.80
N SER A 14 23.80 -2.16 4.44
CA SER A 14 24.05 -1.33 5.62
C SER A 14 24.50 -2.17 6.81
N GLY A 15 25.35 -1.59 7.67
CA GLY A 15 25.71 -2.15 8.97
C GLY A 15 24.71 -1.81 10.07
N ASN A 16 23.49 -1.41 9.73
CA ASN A 16 22.47 -1.00 10.70
C ASN A 16 21.96 -2.21 11.50
N LEU A 17 21.49 -1.96 12.72
CA LEU A 17 20.93 -3.00 13.57
C LEU A 17 19.60 -3.52 12.95
N PRO A 18 19.45 -4.83 12.70
CA PRO A 18 18.21 -5.39 12.16
C PRO A 18 17.01 -5.12 13.07
N MET A 19 15.85 -4.85 12.47
CA MET A 19 14.61 -4.58 13.21
C MET A 19 14.22 -5.74 14.14
N ALA A 20 14.50 -6.99 13.75
CA ALA A 20 14.29 -8.15 14.60
C ALA A 20 15.00 -8.01 15.96
N ASN A 21 16.26 -7.55 15.96
CA ASN A 21 17.03 -7.35 17.19
C ASN A 21 16.44 -6.21 18.05
N VAL A 22 15.94 -5.14 17.41
CA VAL A 22 15.25 -4.05 18.11
C VAL A 22 13.96 -4.55 18.77
N MET A 23 13.19 -5.36 18.04
CA MET A 23 11.93 -5.94 18.53
C MET A 23 12.17 -6.94 19.67
N ASP A 24 13.17 -7.80 19.56
CA ASP A 24 13.56 -8.75 20.61
C ASP A 24 13.98 -8.03 21.90
N ALA A 25 14.77 -6.96 21.77
CA ALA A 25 15.14 -6.12 22.91
C ALA A 25 13.92 -5.45 23.56
N TYR A 26 12.92 -5.03 22.77
CA TYR A 26 11.71 -4.40 23.31
C TYR A 26 10.75 -5.42 23.95
N LEU A 27 10.51 -6.55 23.29
CA LEU A 27 9.64 -7.62 23.79
C LEU A 27 10.21 -8.29 25.04
N SER A 28 11.52 -8.53 25.09
CA SER A 28 12.19 -9.05 26.30
C SER A 28 12.02 -8.09 27.48
N ARG A 29 12.20 -6.78 27.29
CA ARG A 29 11.91 -5.77 28.34
C ARG A 29 10.45 -5.80 28.78
N ARG A 30 9.50 -5.93 27.85
CA ARG A 30 8.06 -6.01 28.21
C ARG A 30 7.74 -7.28 28.99
N SER A 31 8.34 -8.40 28.63
CA SER A 31 8.21 -9.66 29.38
C SER A 31 8.83 -9.56 30.77
N VAL A 32 9.99 -8.91 30.92
CA VAL A 32 10.59 -8.63 32.23
C VAL A 32 9.70 -7.71 33.07
N MET A 33 9.14 -6.64 32.49
CA MET A 33 8.24 -5.71 33.21
C MET A 33 6.91 -6.36 33.62
N ARG A 34 6.34 -7.23 32.78
CA ARG A 34 5.14 -8.00 33.14
C ARG A 34 5.47 -9.07 34.20
N GLY A 35 6.61 -9.73 34.07
CA GLY A 35 7.11 -10.71 35.03
C GLY A 35 7.46 -10.09 36.38
N SER A 36 8.05 -8.89 36.40
CA SER A 36 8.39 -8.17 37.62
C SER A 36 7.16 -7.58 38.32
N LEU A 37 6.12 -7.17 37.57
CA LEU A 37 4.84 -6.79 38.17
C LEU A 37 4.13 -8.00 38.80
N GLY A 38 4.19 -9.18 38.15
CA GLY A 38 3.72 -10.44 38.72
C GLY A 38 4.51 -10.87 39.96
N ALA A 39 5.84 -10.67 39.97
CA ALA A 39 6.69 -10.95 41.11
C ALA A 39 6.49 -9.96 42.28
N ALA A 40 6.27 -8.67 42.00
CA ALA A 40 6.00 -7.67 43.03
C ALA A 40 4.66 -7.93 43.73
N ILE A 41 3.63 -8.35 42.98
CA ILE A 41 2.35 -8.79 43.56
C ILE A 41 2.54 -10.07 44.40
N ALA A 42 3.36 -11.02 43.94
CA ALA A 42 3.67 -12.23 44.71
C ALA A 42 4.46 -11.94 46.00
N MET A 43 5.32 -10.92 46.02
CA MET A 43 6.07 -10.52 47.21
C MET A 43 5.20 -9.77 48.22
N ILE A 44 4.23 -8.96 47.76
CA ILE A 44 3.28 -8.27 48.65
C ILE A 44 2.23 -9.25 49.22
N ALA A 45 1.83 -10.27 48.46
CA ALA A 45 0.93 -11.32 48.94
C ALA A 45 1.65 -12.45 49.73
N GLY A 46 2.98 -12.53 49.65
CA GLY A 46 3.79 -13.63 50.20
C GLY A 46 4.44 -13.38 51.56
N THR A 47 4.43 -12.15 52.08
CA THR A 47 4.98 -11.85 53.41
C THR A 47 3.89 -11.47 54.39
N GLY A 48 3.29 -12.50 55.01
CA GLY A 48 2.70 -12.34 56.35
C GLY A 48 3.82 -11.99 57.32
N LEU A 49 3.92 -10.71 57.71
CA LEU A 49 4.90 -10.24 58.67
C LEU A 49 4.33 -10.39 60.09
N THR A 50 4.56 -11.56 60.70
CA THR A 50 4.30 -11.81 62.13
C THR A 50 5.60 -11.74 62.94
N GLY A 51 5.67 -10.74 63.84
CA GLY A 51 6.38 -10.70 65.12
C GLY A 51 7.91 -10.64 65.10
N CYS A 52 8.64 -10.08 66.06
CA CYS A 52 8.42 -9.37 67.32
C CYS A 52 9.81 -8.87 67.75
N PHE A 53 9.94 -7.70 68.41
CA PHE A 53 10.82 -7.55 69.57
C PHE A 53 10.36 -6.37 70.43
N ASP A 54 10.57 -6.58 71.72
CA ASP A 54 9.98 -6.00 72.93
C ASP A 54 10.85 -4.87 73.53
N GLY A 55 10.29 -4.07 74.45
CA GLY A 55 11.06 -3.15 75.30
C GLY A 55 10.32 -1.88 75.70
N GLY A 56 9.77 -1.85 76.92
CA GLY A 56 8.87 -0.80 77.42
C GLY A 56 9.52 0.50 77.95
N GLY A 57 8.65 1.45 78.31
CA GLY A 57 8.92 2.42 79.38
C GLY A 57 8.68 3.91 79.08
N SER A 58 7.70 4.47 79.79
CA SER A 58 7.48 5.87 80.25
C SER A 58 7.02 6.98 79.29
N ASP A 59 5.83 7.49 79.62
CA ASP A 59 5.27 8.85 79.53
C ASP A 59 6.07 9.92 78.77
N HIS A 60 5.43 10.52 77.75
CA HIS A 60 5.32 11.98 77.58
C HIS A 60 4.19 12.32 76.60
N ASP A 61 3.35 13.28 77.00
CA ASP A 61 2.30 13.92 76.19
C ASP A 61 2.91 14.63 74.97
N ASP A 62 2.40 14.34 73.77
CA ASP A 62 2.60 15.15 72.57
C ASP A 62 1.29 15.19 71.73
N PRO A 63 1.03 16.28 71.00
CA PRO A 63 -0.32 16.71 70.64
C PRO A 63 -0.93 15.91 69.49
N VAL A 64 -2.26 15.80 69.53
CA VAL A 64 -3.11 15.17 68.51
C VAL A 64 -2.95 15.92 67.18
N THR A 65 -2.19 15.34 66.24
CA THR A 65 -2.29 15.68 64.81
C THR A 65 -3.52 15.01 64.22
N GLU A 66 -4.45 15.81 63.69
CA GLU A 66 -5.61 15.29 62.94
C GLU A 66 -5.16 14.40 61.77
N PRO A 67 -5.89 13.30 61.49
CA PRO A 67 -5.57 12.43 60.37
C PRO A 67 -5.76 13.18 59.04
N PRO A 68 -4.96 12.88 57.99
CA PRO A 68 -5.16 13.45 56.67
C PRO A 68 -6.54 13.05 56.16
N VAL A 69 -7.31 14.01 55.65
CA VAL A 69 -8.55 13.74 54.93
C VAL A 69 -8.17 12.96 53.67
N THR A 70 -8.39 11.64 53.69
CA THR A 70 -8.30 10.80 52.50
C THR A 70 -9.42 11.19 51.56
N GLU A 71 -9.09 11.84 50.44
CA GLU A 71 -10.04 12.00 49.34
C GLU A 71 -10.58 10.62 48.92
N PRO A 72 -11.90 10.50 48.65
CA PRO A 72 -12.46 9.24 48.20
C PRO A 72 -11.75 8.80 46.92
N PRO A 73 -11.40 7.50 46.78
CA PRO A 73 -10.75 7.00 45.59
C PRO A 73 -11.64 7.32 44.38
N VAL A 74 -11.08 8.06 43.43
CA VAL A 74 -11.69 8.26 42.12
C VAL A 74 -11.80 6.87 41.49
N THR A 75 -12.99 6.27 41.53
CA THR A 75 -13.28 5.06 40.77
C THR A 75 -13.20 5.42 39.29
N GLU A 76 -12.06 5.12 38.67
CA GLU A 76 -11.95 5.17 37.21
C GLU A 76 -13.06 4.31 36.60
N PRO A 77 -13.77 4.81 35.58
CA PRO A 77 -14.83 4.03 34.95
C PRO A 77 -14.25 2.73 34.39
N GLU A 78 -14.88 1.61 34.74
CA GLU A 78 -14.47 0.28 34.32
C GLU A 78 -14.59 0.18 32.79
N VAL A 79 -13.45 0.21 32.09
CA VAL A 79 -13.42 0.05 30.63
C VAL A 79 -13.81 -1.41 30.34
N PRO A 80 -14.93 -1.67 29.63
CA PRO A 80 -15.34 -3.03 29.35
C PRO A 80 -14.23 -3.78 28.61
N LYS A 81 -13.88 -4.97 29.10
CA LYS A 81 -12.87 -5.82 28.46
C LYS A 81 -13.32 -6.11 27.03
N LEU A 82 -12.45 -5.85 26.07
CA LEU A 82 -12.65 -6.22 24.67
C LEU A 82 -13.00 -7.71 24.58
N ALA A 83 -14.21 -8.02 24.12
CA ALA A 83 -14.66 -9.38 23.85
C ALA A 83 -14.72 -9.61 22.34
N LEU A 84 -14.18 -10.73 21.87
CA LEU A 84 -14.28 -11.14 20.47
C LEU A 84 -15.69 -11.71 20.23
N GLY A 85 -16.41 -11.18 19.26
CA GLY A 85 -17.80 -11.58 18.95
C GLY A 85 -17.95 -12.92 18.22
N PHE A 86 -16.87 -13.70 18.08
CA PHE A 86 -16.86 -14.98 17.40
C PHE A 86 -15.85 -15.93 18.06
N GLN A 87 -16.04 -17.23 17.86
CA GLN A 87 -15.07 -18.24 18.26
C GLN A 87 -13.99 -18.38 17.19
N SER A 88 -12.73 -18.36 17.61
CA SER A 88 -11.60 -18.62 16.71
C SER A 88 -11.75 -20.00 16.06
N ILE A 89 -11.44 -20.09 14.76
CA ILE A 89 -11.50 -21.32 13.98
C ILE A 89 -10.08 -21.85 13.71
N PRO A 90 -9.89 -23.17 13.53
CA PRO A 90 -8.60 -23.73 13.16
C PRO A 90 -8.22 -23.37 11.72
N GLY A 91 -6.91 -23.43 11.42
CA GLY A 91 -6.43 -23.34 10.04
C GLY A 91 -6.99 -24.47 9.16
N SER A 92 -7.22 -24.19 7.88
CA SER A 92 -7.78 -25.13 6.91
C SER A 92 -6.97 -25.15 5.62
N ARG A 93 -6.98 -26.29 4.92
CA ARG A 93 -6.42 -26.47 3.57
C ARG A 93 -7.51 -26.65 2.50
N THR A 94 -8.77 -26.39 2.85
CA THR A 94 -9.88 -26.41 1.89
C THR A 94 -9.69 -25.30 0.87
N ASP A 95 -9.93 -25.61 -0.41
CA ASP A 95 -9.98 -24.63 -1.50
C ASP A 95 -11.29 -23.82 -1.46
N ALA A 96 -11.51 -23.10 -0.36
CA ALA A 96 -12.68 -22.25 -0.11
C ALA A 96 -12.42 -21.29 1.07
N CYS A 97 -13.20 -20.21 1.17
CA CYS A 97 -13.24 -19.36 2.36
C CYS A 97 -13.92 -20.10 3.53
N VAL A 98 -13.17 -20.42 4.58
CA VAL A 98 -13.71 -20.98 5.83
C VAL A 98 -13.93 -19.82 6.82
N VAL A 99 -15.16 -19.67 7.31
CA VAL A 99 -15.57 -18.59 8.23
C VAL A 99 -16.17 -19.14 9.52
N ALA A 100 -16.19 -18.32 10.58
CA ALA A 100 -16.79 -18.68 11.85
C ALA A 100 -18.32 -18.91 11.76
N ALA A 101 -18.87 -19.69 12.69
CA ALA A 101 -20.31 -19.94 12.74
C ALA A 101 -21.11 -18.62 12.80
N GLY A 102 -22.17 -18.52 12.01
CA GLY A 102 -23.00 -17.31 11.88
C GLY A 102 -22.52 -16.31 10.82
N TYR A 103 -21.37 -16.54 10.19
CA TYR A 103 -20.86 -15.71 9.10
C TYR A 103 -21.07 -16.36 7.73
N SER A 104 -21.00 -15.54 6.67
CA SER A 104 -21.03 -15.99 5.27
C SER A 104 -20.04 -15.16 4.46
N ALA A 105 -19.39 -15.80 3.48
CA ALA A 105 -18.47 -15.14 2.55
C ALA A 105 -19.03 -15.21 1.14
N TYR A 106 -18.87 -14.13 0.38
CA TYR A 106 -19.38 -14.01 -0.97
C TYR A 106 -18.39 -13.31 -1.88
N VAL A 107 -18.33 -13.75 -3.13
CA VAL A 107 -17.55 -13.08 -4.18
C VAL A 107 -18.24 -11.79 -4.57
N LEU A 108 -17.48 -10.69 -4.64
CA LEU A 108 -17.97 -9.36 -4.97
C LEU A 108 -17.60 -8.95 -6.41
N ALA A 109 -16.30 -8.86 -6.70
CA ALA A 109 -15.77 -8.40 -7.97
C ALA A 109 -14.49 -9.19 -8.31
N PRO A 110 -14.58 -10.40 -8.88
CA PRO A 110 -13.40 -11.17 -9.26
C PRO A 110 -12.63 -10.50 -10.41
N TRP A 111 -11.41 -10.97 -10.66
CA TRP A 111 -10.64 -10.57 -11.84
C TRP A 111 -11.47 -10.71 -13.12
N GLY A 112 -11.39 -9.68 -13.97
CA GLY A 112 -12.08 -9.68 -15.27
C GLY A 112 -13.54 -9.26 -15.21
N THR A 113 -14.12 -8.99 -14.03
CA THR A 113 -15.44 -8.34 -13.95
C THR A 113 -15.40 -7.01 -14.72
N PRO A 114 -16.19 -6.83 -15.79
CA PRO A 114 -16.25 -5.58 -16.52
C PRO A 114 -16.72 -4.46 -15.61
N ILE A 115 -16.13 -3.28 -15.73
CA ILE A 115 -16.53 -2.10 -14.94
C ILE A 115 -17.34 -1.10 -15.76
N ASN A 116 -17.42 -1.33 -17.07
CA ASN A 116 -18.19 -0.57 -18.04
C ASN A 116 -18.48 -1.43 -19.30
N SER A 117 -19.28 -0.89 -20.21
CA SER A 117 -19.76 -1.55 -21.42
C SER A 117 -18.72 -1.69 -22.54
N ASN A 118 -17.52 -1.11 -22.38
CA ASN A 118 -16.43 -1.28 -23.33
C ASN A 118 -15.68 -2.61 -23.13
N GLY A 119 -15.83 -3.25 -21.96
CA GLY A 119 -15.25 -4.56 -21.68
C GLY A 119 -16.26 -5.68 -21.90
N ASN A 120 -15.86 -6.74 -22.60
CA ASN A 120 -16.66 -7.96 -22.66
C ASN A 120 -16.61 -8.74 -21.33
N PRO A 121 -17.63 -9.57 -21.03
CA PRO A 121 -17.59 -10.48 -19.89
C PRO A 121 -16.30 -11.33 -19.85
N TRP A 122 -15.84 -11.62 -18.63
CA TRP A 122 -14.68 -12.47 -18.41
C TRP A 122 -14.86 -13.87 -19.03
N LYS A 123 -13.78 -14.40 -19.58
CA LYS A 123 -13.71 -15.72 -20.18
C LYS A 123 -12.61 -16.53 -19.52
N SER A 124 -12.97 -17.72 -19.04
CA SER A 124 -12.05 -18.63 -18.35
C SER A 124 -10.96 -19.23 -19.24
N ASP A 125 -11.05 -19.06 -20.55
CA ASP A 125 -10.06 -19.53 -21.52
C ASP A 125 -8.93 -18.51 -21.79
N GLY A 126 -8.94 -17.37 -21.11
CA GLY A 126 -7.93 -16.32 -21.29
C GLY A 126 -8.07 -15.55 -22.61
N SER A 127 -9.13 -15.73 -23.39
CA SER A 127 -9.27 -15.12 -24.72
C SER A 127 -9.75 -13.66 -24.73
N ASN A 128 -10.02 -13.06 -23.56
CA ASN A 128 -10.29 -11.62 -23.47
C ASN A 128 -9.14 -10.80 -24.05
N THR A 129 -9.47 -9.67 -24.66
CA THR A 129 -8.49 -8.75 -25.27
C THR A 129 -7.85 -7.82 -24.24
N SER A 130 -6.81 -7.11 -24.65
CA SER A 130 -6.19 -6.02 -23.93
C SER A 130 -7.15 -4.85 -23.68
N THR A 131 -8.11 -4.61 -24.59
CA THR A 131 -9.23 -3.66 -24.43
C THR A 131 -10.21 -4.12 -23.36
N ASP A 132 -10.57 -5.41 -23.35
CA ASP A 132 -11.42 -5.97 -22.28
C ASP A 132 -10.74 -5.80 -20.91
N GLN A 133 -9.45 -6.14 -20.82
CA GLN A 133 -8.70 -6.06 -19.57
C GLN A 133 -8.51 -4.61 -19.07
N ALA A 134 -8.40 -3.63 -19.97
CA ALA A 134 -8.38 -2.20 -19.62
C ALA A 134 -9.70 -1.71 -19.01
N ASN A 135 -10.81 -2.42 -19.26
CA ASN A 135 -12.17 -2.07 -18.86
C ASN A 135 -12.78 -3.07 -17.87
N ALA A 136 -11.94 -3.82 -17.18
CA ALA A 136 -12.34 -4.82 -16.18
C ALA A 136 -11.47 -4.72 -14.93
N MET A 137 -11.89 -5.39 -13.85
CA MET A 137 -11.04 -5.60 -12.67
C MET A 137 -9.72 -6.26 -13.08
N GLY A 138 -8.60 -5.80 -12.51
CA GLY A 138 -7.27 -6.36 -12.75
C GLY A 138 -7.05 -7.71 -12.04
N MET A 139 -5.85 -8.27 -12.18
CA MET A 139 -5.46 -9.52 -11.52
C MET A 139 -4.91 -9.28 -10.12
N HIS A 140 -4.98 -10.32 -9.28
CA HIS A 140 -4.38 -10.34 -7.93
C HIS A 140 -4.70 -9.09 -7.13
N HIS A 141 -5.98 -8.99 -6.74
CA HIS A 141 -6.49 -7.89 -5.94
C HIS A 141 -5.72 -7.80 -4.63
N ASP A 142 -5.35 -6.60 -4.22
CA ASP A 142 -4.56 -6.37 -3.02
C ASP A 142 -5.15 -5.23 -2.18
N GLY A 143 -4.34 -4.28 -1.71
CA GLY A 143 -4.76 -3.15 -0.90
C GLY A 143 -6.02 -2.48 -1.43
N MET A 144 -6.92 -2.11 -0.52
CA MET A 144 -8.22 -1.54 -0.87
C MET A 144 -8.80 -0.65 0.23
N HIS A 145 -9.66 0.30 -0.15
CA HIS A 145 -10.38 1.16 0.78
C HIS A 145 -11.76 1.54 0.26
N PHE A 146 -12.76 1.53 1.15
CA PHE A 146 -14.14 1.92 0.84
C PHE A 146 -14.37 3.40 1.20
N PHE A 147 -14.93 4.13 0.25
CA PHE A 147 -15.20 5.56 0.30
C PHE A 147 -16.72 5.79 0.21
N PRO A 148 -17.41 6.17 1.30
CA PRO A 148 -18.86 6.26 1.30
C PRO A 148 -19.37 7.42 0.44
N ILE A 149 -20.37 7.17 -0.39
CA ILE A 149 -21.10 8.24 -1.10
C ILE A 149 -22.12 8.84 -0.13
N ASN A 150 -22.05 10.15 0.09
CA ASN A 150 -22.95 10.88 1.00
C ASN A 150 -22.99 10.29 2.43
N GLY A 151 -21.88 9.72 2.91
CA GLY A 151 -21.80 9.09 4.23
C GLY A 151 -22.58 7.76 4.35
N SER A 152 -23.03 7.18 3.24
CA SER A 152 -23.77 5.93 3.22
C SER A 152 -22.90 4.74 3.66
N SER A 153 -23.49 3.84 4.43
CA SER A 153 -22.90 2.54 4.78
C SER A 153 -23.30 1.43 3.79
N GLU A 154 -24.06 1.76 2.75
CA GLU A 154 -24.65 0.83 1.77
C GLU A 154 -24.40 1.25 0.32
N ASP A 155 -23.72 2.38 0.09
CA ASP A 155 -23.39 2.91 -1.24
C ASP A 155 -22.06 3.67 -1.16
N GLY A 156 -21.12 3.36 -2.05
CA GLY A 156 -19.82 3.99 -2.03
C GLY A 156 -18.90 3.49 -3.13
N LEU A 157 -17.66 3.95 -3.09
CA LEU A 157 -16.61 3.61 -4.04
C LEU A 157 -15.60 2.70 -3.36
N LEU A 158 -15.21 1.63 -4.02
CA LEU A 158 -14.05 0.83 -3.65
C LEU A 158 -12.89 1.25 -4.53
N ALA A 159 -11.85 1.82 -3.93
CA ALA A 159 -10.56 1.93 -4.58
C ALA A 159 -9.73 0.69 -4.22
N ILE A 160 -9.10 0.07 -5.20
CA ILE A 160 -8.48 -1.25 -5.07
C ILE A 160 -7.26 -1.41 -5.97
N ASN A 161 -6.26 -2.15 -5.49
CA ASN A 161 -5.04 -2.45 -6.20
C ASN A 161 -5.09 -3.78 -6.96
N PHE A 162 -4.25 -3.90 -7.98
CA PHE A 162 -4.01 -5.07 -8.80
C PHE A 162 -2.50 -5.27 -8.92
N GLU A 163 -1.96 -6.16 -8.09
CA GLU A 163 -0.53 -6.18 -7.77
C GLU A 163 0.31 -6.85 -8.86
N TYR A 164 -0.09 -8.03 -9.31
CA TYR A 164 0.67 -8.81 -10.30
C TYR A 164 -0.25 -9.61 -11.21
N ILE A 165 0.34 -10.47 -12.04
CA ILE A 165 -0.39 -11.31 -12.98
C ILE A 165 0.07 -12.77 -12.89
N ASP A 166 -0.86 -13.69 -13.13
CA ASP A 166 -0.53 -15.04 -13.57
C ASP A 166 -0.60 -15.07 -15.10
N THR A 167 0.56 -15.01 -15.76
CA THR A 167 0.64 -14.99 -17.23
C THR A 167 0.10 -16.27 -17.87
N ALA A 168 0.14 -17.40 -17.17
CA ALA A 168 -0.36 -18.67 -17.72
C ALA A 168 -1.90 -18.66 -17.76
N ALA A 169 -2.54 -18.07 -16.76
CA ALA A 169 -3.99 -17.88 -16.74
C ALA A 169 -4.47 -16.73 -17.64
N LEU A 170 -3.64 -15.71 -17.86
CA LEU A 170 -4.03 -14.50 -18.59
C LEU A 170 -4.15 -14.73 -20.11
N HIS A 171 -3.49 -15.75 -20.68
CA HIS A 171 -3.46 -15.99 -22.12
C HIS A 171 -3.86 -17.43 -22.46
N PRO A 172 -4.53 -17.69 -23.60
CA PRO A 172 -5.01 -19.04 -23.93
C PRO A 172 -3.92 -20.11 -24.01
N ALA A 173 -2.70 -19.73 -24.39
CA ALA A 173 -1.53 -20.62 -24.49
C ALA A 173 -0.47 -20.34 -23.41
N GLY A 174 -0.81 -19.56 -22.38
CA GLY A 174 0.17 -18.88 -21.55
C GLY A 174 0.98 -17.82 -22.33
N PRO A 175 2.03 -17.23 -21.74
CA PRO A 175 2.81 -16.19 -22.40
C PRO A 175 3.60 -16.78 -23.58
N THR A 176 3.47 -16.18 -24.76
CA THR A 176 4.16 -16.64 -25.97
C THR A 176 5.27 -15.70 -26.43
N THR A 177 6.19 -16.23 -27.25
CA THR A 177 7.24 -15.47 -27.93
C THR A 177 7.39 -15.93 -29.37
N ASP A 178 7.80 -15.03 -30.27
CA ASP A 178 8.22 -15.42 -31.62
C ASP A 178 9.59 -16.13 -31.63
N VAL A 179 10.09 -16.47 -32.83
CA VAL A 179 11.39 -17.14 -33.03
C VAL A 179 12.59 -16.33 -32.54
N ASN A 180 12.45 -15.01 -32.39
CA ASN A 180 13.48 -14.10 -31.89
C ASN A 180 13.30 -13.81 -30.39
N GLY A 181 12.33 -14.45 -29.73
CA GLY A 181 12.04 -14.21 -28.32
C GLY A 181 11.20 -12.95 -28.05
N LYS A 182 10.60 -12.34 -29.07
CA LYS A 182 9.75 -11.14 -28.94
C LYS A 182 8.34 -11.52 -28.48
N ARG A 183 7.85 -10.85 -27.44
CA ARG A 183 6.46 -10.99 -26.98
C ARG A 183 5.48 -10.35 -27.98
N PRO A 184 4.32 -10.97 -28.26
CA PRO A 184 3.26 -10.33 -29.04
C PRO A 184 2.71 -9.07 -28.36
N VAL A 185 2.47 -8.03 -29.14
CA VAL A 185 1.98 -6.73 -28.65
C VAL A 185 0.67 -6.85 -27.87
N GLU A 186 -0.27 -7.69 -28.34
CA GLU A 186 -1.56 -7.87 -27.67
C GLU A 186 -1.43 -8.47 -26.27
N GLU A 187 -0.56 -9.48 -26.11
CA GLU A 187 -0.28 -10.06 -24.79
C GLU A 187 0.32 -9.01 -23.86
N VAL A 188 1.31 -8.25 -24.33
CA VAL A 188 1.99 -7.24 -23.50
C VAL A 188 1.02 -6.13 -23.07
N ARG A 189 0.15 -5.63 -23.97
CA ARG A 189 -0.88 -4.64 -23.61
C ARG A 189 -1.85 -5.19 -22.58
N LYS A 190 -2.28 -6.45 -22.74
CA LYS A 190 -3.17 -7.11 -21.78
C LYS A 190 -2.53 -7.24 -20.40
N GLU A 191 -1.25 -7.63 -20.34
CA GLU A 191 -0.46 -7.73 -19.11
C GLU A 191 -0.31 -6.36 -18.42
N ILE A 192 0.03 -5.32 -19.17
CA ILE A 192 0.11 -3.92 -18.68
C ILE A 192 -1.23 -3.46 -18.10
N ASN A 193 -2.35 -3.83 -18.73
CA ASN A 193 -3.69 -3.45 -18.31
C ASN A 193 -4.25 -4.30 -17.16
N ALA A 194 -3.64 -5.45 -16.85
CA ALA A 194 -4.04 -6.29 -15.72
C ALA A 194 -3.48 -5.79 -14.38
N HIS A 195 -2.40 -5.00 -14.39
CA HIS A 195 -1.81 -4.36 -13.22
C HIS A 195 -2.48 -3.01 -12.89
N GLY A 196 -2.14 -2.46 -11.72
CA GLY A 196 -2.39 -1.07 -11.40
C GLY A 196 -3.35 -0.88 -10.23
N ALA A 197 -4.26 0.06 -10.36
CA ALA A 197 -5.37 0.25 -9.42
C ALA A 197 -6.69 0.47 -10.18
N GLY A 198 -7.79 0.50 -9.45
CA GLY A 198 -9.12 0.80 -9.97
C GLY A 198 -10.00 1.48 -8.93
N VAL A 199 -11.02 2.16 -9.41
CA VAL A 199 -12.14 2.66 -8.59
C VAL A 199 -13.40 2.08 -9.19
N VAL A 200 -14.24 1.48 -8.36
CA VAL A 200 -15.57 0.97 -8.76
C VAL A 200 -16.62 1.37 -7.74
N ARG A 201 -17.83 1.74 -8.18
CA ARG A 201 -18.95 1.95 -7.28
C ARG A 201 -19.54 0.61 -6.84
N LEU A 202 -19.82 0.51 -5.56
CA LEU A 202 -20.50 -0.60 -4.93
C LEU A 202 -21.81 -0.13 -4.31
N GLN A 203 -22.84 -0.95 -4.44
CA GLN A 203 -24.11 -0.75 -3.76
C GLN A 203 -24.57 -2.04 -3.09
N LYS A 204 -25.14 -1.91 -1.89
CA LYS A 204 -25.72 -3.02 -1.16
C LYS A 204 -27.21 -3.12 -1.48
N ILE A 205 -27.60 -4.20 -2.16
CA ILE A 205 -28.97 -4.46 -2.58
C ILE A 205 -29.41 -5.80 -1.98
N GLY A 206 -30.53 -5.81 -1.26
CA GLY A 206 -31.03 -7.04 -0.61
C GLY A 206 -30.02 -7.67 0.36
N GLY A 207 -29.23 -6.83 1.05
CA GLY A 207 -28.19 -7.31 1.96
C GLY A 207 -26.86 -7.69 1.30
N ARG A 208 -26.73 -7.57 -0.03
CA ARG A 208 -25.56 -8.02 -0.80
C ARG A 208 -24.92 -6.87 -1.56
N TRP A 209 -23.63 -6.68 -1.35
CA TRP A 209 -22.81 -5.76 -2.14
C TRP A 209 -22.66 -6.25 -3.57
N GLN A 210 -22.76 -5.33 -4.51
CA GLN A 210 -22.63 -5.56 -5.95
C GLN A 210 -21.89 -4.39 -6.58
N VAL A 211 -21.12 -4.66 -7.64
CA VAL A 211 -20.56 -3.60 -8.49
C VAL A 211 -21.69 -2.94 -9.25
N VAL A 212 -21.69 -1.60 -9.30
CA VAL A 212 -22.61 -0.83 -10.14
C VAL A 212 -21.98 -0.67 -11.52
N ASP A 213 -22.53 -1.35 -12.51
CA ASP A 213 -22.03 -1.31 -13.88
C ASP A 213 -22.18 0.09 -14.50
N ASN A 214 -21.21 0.48 -15.33
CA ASN A 214 -21.24 1.73 -16.12
C ASN A 214 -21.36 3.01 -15.29
N ASP A 215 -21.06 2.97 -13.99
CA ASP A 215 -20.99 4.19 -13.20
C ASP A 215 -19.85 5.08 -13.74
N PRO A 216 -20.07 6.40 -13.94
CA PRO A 216 -19.06 7.30 -14.50
C PRO A 216 -17.82 7.49 -13.61
N LEU A 217 -17.85 7.01 -12.37
CA LEU A 217 -16.68 6.98 -11.48
C LEU A 217 -15.86 5.69 -11.62
N ASN A 218 -16.39 4.66 -12.30
CA ASN A 218 -15.67 3.42 -12.55
C ASN A 218 -14.50 3.67 -13.50
N ARG A 219 -13.27 3.32 -13.09
CA ARG A 219 -12.07 3.52 -13.91
C ARG A 219 -10.90 2.64 -13.49
N ARG A 220 -9.97 2.46 -14.44
CA ARG A 220 -8.68 1.78 -14.24
C ARG A 220 -7.52 2.77 -14.33
N PHE A 221 -6.54 2.55 -13.46
CA PHE A 221 -5.23 3.19 -13.49
C PHE A 221 -4.20 2.11 -13.75
N THR A 222 -3.79 1.92 -15.00
CA THR A 222 -2.90 0.82 -15.40
C THR A 222 -1.46 1.31 -15.51
N THR A 223 -0.54 0.40 -15.86
CA THR A 223 0.85 0.77 -16.15
C THR A 223 0.98 1.64 -17.41
N ALA A 224 -0.08 1.83 -18.19
CA ALA A 224 -0.11 2.75 -19.34
C ALA A 224 -0.74 4.12 -19.04
N SER A 225 -1.45 4.30 -17.91
CA SER A 225 -2.19 5.52 -17.61
C SER A 225 -1.27 6.74 -17.48
N ARG A 226 -1.63 7.88 -18.07
CA ARG A 226 -0.92 9.15 -17.81
C ARG A 226 -1.10 9.56 -16.33
N MET A 227 -0.02 9.92 -15.66
CA MET A 227 -0.03 10.36 -14.26
C MET A 227 0.76 11.66 -14.08
N GLU A 228 0.37 12.46 -13.09
CA GLU A 228 1.12 13.64 -12.65
C GLU A 228 2.28 13.23 -11.75
N ILE A 229 3.35 14.02 -11.77
CA ILE A 229 4.41 13.97 -10.76
C ILE A 229 4.30 15.24 -9.91
N THR A 230 4.27 15.10 -8.59
CA THR A 230 4.29 16.21 -7.63
C THR A 230 5.37 15.99 -6.56
N GLY A 231 5.62 17.01 -5.74
CA GLY A 231 6.70 16.99 -4.77
C GLY A 231 8.09 17.31 -5.36
N PRO A 232 9.15 17.11 -4.56
CA PRO A 232 10.50 17.62 -4.84
C PRO A 232 11.15 17.13 -6.14
N LEU A 233 10.72 16.00 -6.68
CA LEU A 233 11.31 15.43 -7.90
C LEU A 233 10.68 16.00 -9.18
N ARG A 234 9.52 16.67 -9.09
CA ARG A 234 8.81 17.21 -10.26
C ARG A 234 9.70 18.20 -11.02
N GLY A 235 9.88 17.96 -12.32
CA GLY A 235 10.64 18.83 -13.22
C GLY A 235 12.17 18.69 -13.13
N THR A 236 12.68 17.87 -12.20
CA THR A 236 14.11 17.60 -12.08
C THR A 236 14.59 16.71 -13.24
N ASP A 237 15.90 16.69 -13.49
CA ASP A 237 16.47 15.87 -14.55
C ASP A 237 16.32 14.36 -14.30
N HIS A 238 16.04 13.94 -13.06
CA HIS A 238 15.84 12.52 -12.70
C HIS A 238 14.53 11.92 -13.18
N VAL A 239 13.53 12.74 -13.54
CA VAL A 239 12.21 12.28 -13.99
C VAL A 239 11.90 12.70 -15.42
N LYS A 240 12.86 13.32 -16.12
CA LYS A 240 12.75 13.61 -17.54
C LYS A 240 13.00 12.35 -18.35
N THR A 241 12.11 12.08 -19.30
CA THR A 241 12.23 11.00 -20.28
C THR A 241 11.86 11.52 -21.66
N LYS A 242 12.03 10.70 -22.70
CA LYS A 242 11.49 11.00 -24.03
C LYS A 242 9.96 11.24 -24.03
N TYR A 243 9.20 10.61 -23.13
CA TYR A 243 7.75 10.84 -22.98
C TYR A 243 7.42 12.15 -22.24
N SER A 244 8.24 12.53 -21.26
CA SER A 244 8.00 13.67 -20.39
C SER A 244 9.26 14.54 -20.32
N THR A 245 9.47 15.34 -21.37
CA THR A 245 10.69 16.17 -21.49
C THR A 245 10.77 17.27 -20.43
N ALA A 246 9.61 17.69 -19.91
CA ALA A 246 9.52 18.63 -18.79
C ALA A 246 9.59 17.93 -17.42
N GLY A 247 9.54 16.59 -17.33
CA GLY A 247 9.59 15.85 -16.06
C GLY A 247 8.39 16.09 -15.14
N THR A 248 7.24 16.46 -15.69
CA THR A 248 6.03 16.82 -14.92
C THR A 248 4.98 15.71 -14.88
N HIS A 249 5.08 14.74 -15.77
CA HIS A 249 4.19 13.59 -15.87
C HIS A 249 4.99 12.30 -16.07
N CYS A 250 4.35 11.16 -15.84
CA CYS A 250 4.88 9.83 -16.14
C CYS A 250 3.79 8.92 -16.72
N ARG A 251 4.17 7.68 -17.02
CA ARG A 251 3.26 6.63 -17.47
C ARG A 251 3.12 5.57 -16.39
N GLY A 252 1.94 5.54 -15.80
CA GLY A 252 1.35 4.39 -15.14
C GLY A 252 1.76 4.17 -13.71
N THR A 253 1.13 3.14 -13.15
CA THR A 253 1.50 2.54 -11.88
C THR A 253 1.52 1.02 -12.01
N ASN A 254 2.36 0.35 -11.24
CA ASN A 254 2.55 -1.10 -11.32
C ASN A 254 2.96 -1.67 -9.96
N ASN A 255 2.76 -2.97 -9.76
CA ASN A 255 3.07 -3.68 -8.53
C ASN A 255 2.44 -2.98 -7.32
N ASN A 256 1.16 -2.65 -7.48
CA ASN A 256 0.37 -1.96 -6.49
C ASN A 256 0.01 -2.94 -5.39
N CYS A 257 0.69 -2.87 -4.25
CA CYS A 257 0.60 -3.85 -3.17
C CYS A 257 -0.51 -3.47 -2.16
N GLY A 258 -0.16 -3.15 -0.92
CA GLY A 258 -1.09 -2.61 0.06
C GLY A 258 -1.47 -1.15 -0.20
N ASN A 259 -2.09 -0.51 0.78
CA ASN A 259 -2.73 0.78 0.57
C ASN A 259 -2.63 1.75 1.76
N GLY A 260 -3.12 2.95 1.50
CA GLY A 260 -3.44 3.97 2.47
C GLY A 260 -4.66 4.77 2.05
N TYR A 261 -5.03 5.73 2.89
CA TYR A 261 -6.05 6.71 2.58
C TYR A 261 -5.70 8.01 3.29
N THR A 262 -6.24 9.12 2.78
CA THR A 262 -6.05 10.43 3.38
C THR A 262 -7.28 10.84 4.18
N PRO A 263 -7.12 11.65 5.24
CA PRO A 263 -8.26 12.23 5.96
C PRO A 263 -9.17 13.11 5.10
N TRP A 264 -8.72 13.55 3.92
CA TRP A 264 -9.50 14.35 2.97
C TRP A 264 -10.14 13.52 1.84
N GLY A 265 -10.18 12.20 1.99
CA GLY A 265 -10.99 11.33 1.14
C GLY A 265 -10.35 10.90 -0.17
N THR A 266 -9.02 10.81 -0.23
CA THR A 266 -8.30 10.23 -1.38
C THR A 266 -7.67 8.89 -1.02
N TYR A 267 -7.45 8.06 -2.03
CA TYR A 267 -6.82 6.75 -1.93
C TYR A 267 -5.33 6.83 -2.21
N LEU A 268 -4.53 6.07 -1.46
CA LEU A 268 -3.09 5.95 -1.65
C LEU A 268 -2.76 4.52 -2.05
N THR A 269 -2.32 4.33 -3.29
CA THR A 269 -1.81 3.04 -3.77
C THR A 269 -0.27 3.03 -3.74
N CYS A 270 0.32 1.87 -3.47
CA CYS A 270 1.72 1.74 -3.10
C CYS A 270 2.46 0.88 -4.12
N GLU A 271 3.48 1.44 -4.79
CA GLU A 271 4.30 0.68 -5.75
C GLU A 271 5.43 -0.06 -5.03
N GLU A 272 5.41 -1.38 -5.12
CA GLU A 272 6.27 -2.25 -4.32
C GLU A 272 7.32 -2.95 -5.19
N ASN A 273 6.97 -4.06 -5.84
CA ASN A 273 7.87 -4.87 -6.66
C ASN A 273 8.13 -4.33 -8.10
N TRP A 274 7.94 -3.03 -8.32
CA TRP A 274 8.10 -2.34 -9.60
C TRP A 274 9.47 -2.48 -10.30
N PRO A 275 10.63 -2.70 -9.64
CA PRO A 275 11.89 -2.83 -10.37
C PRO A 275 11.91 -4.02 -11.34
N GLY A 276 11.08 -5.04 -11.08
CA GLY A 276 11.00 -6.27 -11.86
C GLY A 276 10.58 -6.04 -13.31
N ILE A 277 9.80 -5.00 -13.62
CA ILE A 277 9.31 -4.75 -14.98
C ILE A 277 10.34 -4.04 -15.88
N PHE A 278 11.49 -3.64 -15.33
CA PHE A 278 12.52 -2.89 -16.05
C PHE A 278 13.79 -3.71 -16.29
N VAL A 279 14.49 -3.36 -17.36
CA VAL A 279 15.83 -3.88 -17.66
C VAL A 279 16.81 -2.77 -18.01
N ASN A 280 18.06 -2.94 -17.59
CA ASN A 280 19.20 -2.17 -18.07
C ASN A 280 20.33 -3.13 -18.48
N LYS A 281 20.60 -3.20 -19.78
CA LYS A 281 21.58 -4.10 -20.40
C LYS A 281 22.99 -3.48 -20.48
N GLY A 282 23.14 -2.23 -20.05
CA GLY A 282 24.41 -1.53 -19.97
C GLY A 282 24.91 -1.42 -18.52
N THR A 283 25.66 -0.35 -18.24
CA THR A 283 26.11 -0.05 -16.88
C THR A 283 24.95 0.49 -16.05
N ARG A 284 24.50 -0.29 -15.06
CA ARG A 284 23.49 0.15 -14.08
C ARG A 284 24.07 1.20 -13.13
N PRO A 285 23.41 2.36 -12.96
CA PRO A 285 23.69 3.29 -11.85
C PRO A 285 23.48 2.63 -10.49
N GLU A 286 24.00 3.26 -9.43
CA GLU A 286 23.97 2.69 -8.07
C GLU A 286 22.56 2.45 -7.54
N ASP A 287 21.64 3.40 -7.76
CA ASP A 287 20.24 3.28 -7.32
C ASP A 287 19.54 2.09 -8.00
N GLN A 288 19.79 1.87 -9.30
CA GLN A 288 19.26 0.71 -10.03
C GLN A 288 19.80 -0.62 -9.50
N ARG A 289 21.08 -0.66 -9.06
CA ARG A 289 21.64 -1.86 -8.41
C ARG A 289 21.01 -2.10 -7.05
N ARG A 290 20.88 -1.05 -6.23
CA ARG A 290 20.28 -1.10 -4.89
C ARG A 290 18.83 -1.57 -4.93
N ILE A 291 18.04 -1.06 -5.87
CA ILE A 291 16.62 -1.37 -5.95
C ILE A 291 16.32 -2.64 -6.76
N GLY A 292 17.30 -3.15 -7.50
CA GLY A 292 17.23 -4.47 -8.13
C GLY A 292 16.71 -4.50 -9.57
N VAL A 293 16.96 -3.47 -10.39
CA VAL A 293 16.61 -3.49 -11.83
C VAL A 293 17.38 -4.60 -12.55
N GLY A 294 16.70 -5.38 -13.40
CA GLY A 294 17.27 -6.53 -14.11
C GLY A 294 18.35 -6.17 -15.14
N THR A 295 19.27 -7.11 -15.42
CA THR A 295 20.37 -6.91 -16.40
C THR A 295 20.12 -7.55 -17.76
N SER A 296 19.22 -8.53 -17.83
CA SER A 296 19.04 -9.37 -19.03
C SER A 296 17.68 -9.16 -19.67
N SER A 297 16.61 -9.19 -18.88
CA SER A 297 15.25 -8.88 -19.29
C SER A 297 14.44 -8.36 -18.11
N GLY A 298 13.32 -7.68 -18.39
CA GLY A 298 12.27 -7.49 -17.40
C GLY A 298 11.59 -8.82 -17.09
N GLN A 299 10.90 -8.90 -15.96
CA GLN A 299 10.19 -10.08 -15.48
C GLN A 299 9.24 -10.67 -16.52
N TYR A 300 8.46 -9.80 -17.17
CA TYR A 300 7.47 -10.17 -18.19
C TYR A 300 7.99 -9.99 -19.63
N LYS A 301 9.23 -9.53 -19.80
CA LYS A 301 9.87 -9.25 -21.10
C LYS A 301 9.08 -8.26 -21.97
N TRP A 302 8.35 -7.32 -21.36
CA TRP A 302 7.55 -6.32 -22.07
C TRP A 302 8.37 -5.47 -23.03
N GLU A 303 9.63 -5.20 -22.68
CA GLU A 303 10.57 -4.46 -23.53
C GLU A 303 10.81 -5.13 -24.89
N THR A 304 10.60 -6.44 -24.99
CA THR A 304 10.86 -7.17 -26.24
C THR A 304 9.85 -6.85 -27.32
N ALA A 305 8.64 -6.38 -26.96
CA ALA A 305 7.63 -5.95 -27.93
C ALA A 305 8.00 -4.64 -28.65
N ALA A 306 9.01 -3.92 -28.17
CA ALA A 306 9.50 -2.69 -28.80
C ALA A 306 9.85 -2.86 -30.29
N GLY A 307 9.66 -1.80 -31.07
CA GLY A 307 9.89 -1.77 -32.52
C GLY A 307 8.85 -2.55 -33.32
N ASP A 308 7.75 -2.97 -32.71
CA ASP A 308 6.58 -3.45 -33.47
C ASP A 308 5.97 -2.31 -34.30
N SER A 309 5.44 -2.62 -35.48
CA SER A 309 4.81 -1.60 -36.34
C SER A 309 3.55 -0.97 -35.73
N THR A 310 2.95 -1.65 -34.74
CA THR A 310 1.78 -1.18 -34.01
C THR A 310 2.11 -0.52 -32.67
N GLU A 311 3.39 -0.43 -32.28
CA GLU A 311 3.81 0.24 -31.05
C GLU A 311 3.46 1.73 -31.11
N VAL A 312 2.79 2.22 -30.07
CA VAL A 312 2.40 3.63 -29.98
C VAL A 312 3.25 4.34 -28.93
N ALA A 313 3.90 5.43 -29.34
CA ALA A 313 4.64 6.33 -28.44
C ALA A 313 5.64 5.61 -27.52
N ASP A 314 6.36 4.61 -28.02
CA ASP A 314 7.34 3.82 -27.26
C ASP A 314 6.75 3.14 -25.99
N GLU A 315 5.48 2.72 -26.04
CA GLU A 315 4.80 2.10 -24.88
C GLU A 315 5.49 0.83 -24.35
N PHE A 316 6.31 0.15 -25.17
CA PHE A 316 7.08 -1.03 -24.79
C PHE A 316 8.58 -0.70 -24.64
N ALA A 317 9.14 0.11 -25.53
CA ALA A 317 10.56 0.45 -25.50
C ALA A 317 10.99 1.14 -24.19
N ARG A 318 10.04 1.77 -23.49
CA ARG A 318 10.27 2.42 -22.19
C ARG A 318 10.68 1.48 -21.05
N PHE A 319 10.41 0.18 -21.16
CA PHE A 319 10.80 -0.80 -20.14
C PHE A 319 12.29 -1.17 -20.22
N ASP A 320 12.97 -0.82 -21.32
CA ASP A 320 14.43 -0.87 -21.43
C ASP A 320 15.02 0.50 -21.09
N VAL A 321 15.51 0.62 -19.85
CA VAL A 321 16.11 1.84 -19.29
C VAL A 321 17.62 1.93 -19.55
N THR A 322 18.13 1.17 -20.52
CA THR A 322 19.52 1.30 -20.98
C THR A 322 19.74 2.66 -21.65
N VAL A 323 20.87 3.32 -21.32
CA VAL A 323 21.29 4.57 -21.95
C VAL A 323 21.56 4.36 -23.44
N LYS A 324 20.87 5.10 -24.31
CA LYS A 324 20.95 4.99 -25.78
C LYS A 324 21.25 6.33 -26.48
N GLY A 325 20.87 7.45 -25.86
CA GLY A 325 21.03 8.79 -26.43
C GLY A 325 22.03 9.68 -25.67
N ALA A 326 22.14 10.93 -26.09
CA ALA A 326 23.02 11.91 -25.44
C ALA A 326 22.41 12.43 -24.12
N SER A 327 21.09 12.55 -24.05
CA SER A 327 20.35 13.09 -22.91
C SER A 327 19.20 12.21 -22.47
N ALA A 328 18.66 12.47 -21.28
CA ALA A 328 17.50 11.75 -20.75
C ALA A 328 16.21 11.98 -21.56
N THR A 329 16.15 13.01 -22.40
CA THR A 329 15.00 13.25 -23.29
C THR A 329 15.12 12.53 -24.63
N ASP A 330 16.24 11.85 -24.89
CA ASP A 330 16.45 11.05 -26.10
C ASP A 330 16.10 9.57 -25.89
N ASP A 331 15.98 9.12 -24.64
CA ASP A 331 15.69 7.74 -24.27
C ASP A 331 14.86 7.62 -22.98
N TYR A 332 14.83 6.42 -22.40
CA TYR A 332 14.04 6.05 -21.22
C TYR A 332 14.90 5.68 -20.01
N ARG A 333 16.16 6.13 -19.94
CA ARG A 333 17.06 5.82 -18.80
C ARG A 333 16.50 6.16 -17.42
N ASN A 334 15.58 7.13 -17.38
CA ASN A 334 14.91 7.63 -16.18
C ASN A 334 13.48 7.12 -16.00
N GLU A 335 12.95 6.24 -16.87
CA GLU A 335 11.56 5.77 -16.76
C GLU A 335 11.36 5.06 -15.41
N ALA A 336 12.28 4.20 -15.00
CA ALA A 336 12.27 3.53 -13.70
C ALA A 336 12.32 4.52 -12.51
N SER A 337 12.88 5.72 -12.67
CA SER A 337 12.92 6.76 -11.63
C SER A 337 11.55 7.37 -11.33
N THR A 338 10.55 7.11 -12.18
CA THR A 338 9.16 7.57 -12.01
C THR A 338 8.26 6.56 -11.28
N TYR A 339 8.83 5.42 -10.87
CA TYR A 339 8.17 4.34 -10.13
C TYR A 339 8.73 4.21 -8.71
N GLY A 340 7.97 3.54 -7.85
CA GLY A 340 8.31 3.28 -6.46
C GLY A 340 7.81 4.35 -5.51
N TYR A 341 6.72 5.01 -5.87
CA TYR A 341 6.12 6.06 -5.06
C TYR A 341 4.75 5.63 -4.54
N ILE A 342 4.31 6.31 -3.50
CA ILE A 342 2.89 6.42 -3.21
C ILE A 342 2.20 7.21 -4.34
N VAL A 343 1.10 6.66 -4.86
CA VAL A 343 0.27 7.30 -5.88
C VAL A 343 -1.08 7.65 -5.28
N GLU A 344 -1.46 8.92 -5.34
CA GLU A 344 -2.74 9.40 -4.84
C GLU A 344 -3.80 9.42 -5.95
N ILE A 345 -4.99 8.91 -5.62
CA ILE A 345 -6.17 8.83 -6.49
C ILE A 345 -7.35 9.47 -5.76
N ASP A 346 -8.03 10.44 -6.38
CA ASP A 346 -9.28 10.99 -5.86
C ASP A 346 -10.47 10.15 -6.34
N PRO A 347 -11.02 9.22 -5.54
CA PRO A 347 -12.04 8.30 -6.01
C PRO A 347 -13.33 9.01 -6.47
N TYR A 348 -13.63 10.20 -5.94
CA TYR A 348 -14.88 10.91 -6.22
C TYR A 348 -14.85 11.75 -7.50
N ASN A 349 -13.69 11.91 -8.14
CA ASN A 349 -13.56 12.75 -9.33
C ASN A 349 -12.84 12.02 -10.47
N SER A 350 -13.61 11.50 -11.42
CA SER A 350 -13.10 10.77 -12.58
C SER A 350 -12.29 11.62 -13.57
N SER A 351 -12.34 12.95 -13.49
CA SER A 351 -11.56 13.86 -14.34
C SER A 351 -10.11 14.09 -13.88
N THR A 352 -9.77 13.68 -12.65
CA THR A 352 -8.43 13.88 -12.08
C THR A 352 -7.45 12.79 -12.53
N LEU A 353 -6.21 13.19 -12.78
CA LEU A 353 -5.11 12.26 -12.96
C LEU A 353 -4.65 11.71 -11.61
N ALA A 354 -4.27 10.43 -11.59
CA ALA A 354 -3.52 9.87 -10.47
C ALA A 354 -2.15 10.57 -10.37
N THR A 355 -1.66 10.75 -9.14
CA THR A 355 -0.51 11.62 -8.87
C THR A 355 0.57 10.90 -8.06
N LYS A 356 1.80 10.83 -8.59
CA LYS A 356 2.97 10.38 -7.84
C LYS A 356 3.34 11.42 -6.78
N ARG A 357 3.42 11.01 -5.51
CA ARG A 357 3.77 11.88 -4.39
C ARG A 357 5.22 11.70 -3.97
N THR A 358 6.13 12.39 -4.66
CA THR A 358 7.57 12.14 -4.52
C THR A 358 8.14 12.57 -3.16
N ALA A 359 7.42 13.41 -2.40
CA ALA A 359 7.78 13.78 -1.04
C ALA A 359 7.76 12.61 -0.04
N LEU A 360 7.01 11.54 -0.34
CA LEU A 360 6.90 10.33 0.50
C LEU A 360 8.06 9.34 0.29
N GLY A 361 9.00 9.65 -0.61
CA GLY A 361 10.18 8.83 -0.87
C GLY A 361 9.95 7.72 -1.90
N ARG A 362 11.06 7.16 -2.40
CA ARG A 362 11.09 6.14 -3.46
C ARG A 362 11.72 4.84 -2.98
N PHE A 363 10.94 3.76 -2.91
CA PHE A 363 11.37 2.42 -2.50
C PHE A 363 10.26 1.39 -2.83
N ARG A 364 10.25 0.20 -2.22
CA ARG A 364 9.20 -0.81 -2.44
C ARG A 364 8.09 -0.67 -1.39
N HIS A 365 7.14 0.23 -1.63
CA HIS A 365 6.12 0.58 -0.64
C HIS A 365 5.09 -0.54 -0.46
N GLU A 366 5.00 -1.12 0.74
CA GLU A 366 3.93 -2.07 1.12
C GLU A 366 2.62 -1.34 1.41
N GLY A 367 2.69 -0.21 2.11
CA GLY A 367 1.51 0.47 2.63
C GLY A 367 1.83 1.91 3.05
N CYS A 368 0.79 2.72 3.22
CA CYS A 368 0.92 4.13 3.59
C CYS A 368 -0.09 4.48 4.68
N ALA A 369 0.23 4.14 5.92
CA ALA A 369 -0.70 4.23 7.03
C ALA A 369 -0.72 5.65 7.63
N PRO A 370 -1.88 6.34 7.65
CA PRO A 370 -1.98 7.65 8.28
C PRO A 370 -1.92 7.52 9.81
N GLY A 371 -1.22 8.46 10.45
CA GLY A 371 -1.40 8.73 11.88
C GLY A 371 -2.74 9.39 12.16
N LEU A 372 -3.14 9.45 13.43
CA LEU A 372 -4.37 10.14 13.83
C LEU A 372 -4.26 11.64 13.53
N PRO A 373 -5.12 12.21 12.67
CA PRO A 373 -5.12 13.64 12.42
C PRO A 373 -5.59 14.39 13.67
N VAL A 374 -4.83 15.41 14.08
CA VAL A 374 -5.14 16.28 15.23
C VAL A 374 -5.09 17.73 14.77
N ALA A 375 -6.18 18.47 14.95
CA ALA A 375 -6.27 19.85 14.48
C ALA A 375 -5.12 20.70 15.01
N GLY A 376 -4.51 21.50 14.12
CA GLY A 376 -3.35 22.33 14.43
C GLY A 376 -2.02 21.58 14.56
N LYS A 377 -1.97 20.27 14.27
CA LYS A 377 -0.73 19.47 14.26
C LYS A 377 -0.39 18.96 12.85
N PRO A 378 0.89 18.70 12.55
CA PRO A 378 1.29 18.00 11.34
C PRO A 378 0.58 16.65 11.18
N LEU A 379 0.31 16.29 9.93
CA LEU A 379 -0.08 14.95 9.54
C LEU A 379 1.14 14.05 9.44
N VAL A 380 0.92 12.75 9.58
CA VAL A 380 1.97 11.73 9.59
C VAL A 380 1.54 10.55 8.74
N TRP A 381 2.45 10.00 7.95
CA TRP A 381 2.29 8.71 7.30
C TRP A 381 3.46 7.78 7.64
N TYR A 382 3.15 6.53 7.93
CA TYR A 382 4.12 5.46 8.13
C TYR A 382 4.12 4.53 6.91
N MET A 383 5.31 4.17 6.43
CA MET A 383 5.50 3.36 5.21
C MET A 383 6.55 2.29 5.48
N GLY A 384 6.36 1.09 4.92
CA GLY A 384 7.36 0.02 4.94
C GLY A 384 7.99 -0.17 3.56
N ASP A 385 9.27 -0.51 3.54
CA ASP A 385 9.98 -1.00 2.35
C ASP A 385 10.02 -2.53 2.40
N ASP A 386 9.17 -3.21 1.62
CA ASP A 386 9.09 -4.69 1.66
C ASP A 386 10.23 -5.32 0.85
N SER A 387 11.38 -5.39 1.50
CA SER A 387 12.55 -6.11 1.04
C SER A 387 13.41 -6.52 2.22
N ASN A 388 14.19 -7.58 2.03
CA ASN A 388 15.00 -8.13 3.09
C ASN A 388 15.90 -7.07 3.72
N ASN A 389 15.77 -6.93 5.04
CA ASN A 389 16.54 -6.01 5.88
C ASN A 389 16.43 -4.53 5.48
N GLU A 390 15.39 -4.13 4.75
CA GLU A 390 15.11 -2.71 4.49
C GLU A 390 14.37 -2.06 5.68
N TYR A 391 13.84 -0.86 5.47
CA TYR A 391 13.51 0.07 6.56
C TYR A 391 12.01 0.36 6.70
N LEU A 392 11.67 0.93 7.86
CA LEU A 392 10.40 1.62 8.08
C LEU A 392 10.63 3.13 7.98
N TYR A 393 9.77 3.79 7.23
CA TYR A 393 9.81 5.21 6.96
C TYR A 393 8.63 5.93 7.62
N LYS A 394 8.86 7.20 7.97
CA LYS A 394 7.85 8.11 8.51
C LYS A 394 7.96 9.43 7.78
N TRP A 395 6.87 9.88 7.17
CA TRP A 395 6.76 11.22 6.60
C TRP A 395 5.90 12.10 7.51
N VAL A 396 6.26 13.38 7.61
CA VAL A 396 5.56 14.37 8.44
C VAL A 396 5.33 15.62 7.61
N SER A 397 4.11 16.12 7.57
CA SER A 397 3.77 17.31 6.77
C SER A 397 4.34 18.60 7.38
N THR A 398 4.67 19.56 6.53
CA THR A 398 4.95 20.93 6.97
C THR A 398 3.65 21.65 7.37
N ALA A 399 2.59 21.45 6.59
CA ALA A 399 1.27 22.00 6.88
C ALA A 399 0.63 21.30 8.08
N VAL A 400 -0.15 22.04 8.85
CA VAL A 400 -0.91 21.52 10.00
C VAL A 400 -2.34 21.19 9.61
N TRP A 401 -2.88 20.11 10.18
CA TRP A 401 -4.22 19.64 9.91
C TRP A 401 -5.28 20.68 10.31
N ASP A 402 -6.11 21.08 9.35
CA ASP A 402 -7.37 21.79 9.57
C ASP A 402 -8.51 20.77 9.50
N ALA A 403 -9.35 20.68 10.52
CA ALA A 403 -10.48 19.75 10.52
C ALA A 403 -11.46 20.00 9.35
N ALA A 404 -11.51 21.21 8.81
CA ALA A 404 -12.30 21.53 7.63
C ALA A 404 -11.79 20.86 6.33
N ASP A 405 -10.53 20.39 6.31
CA ASP A 405 -9.96 19.65 5.18
C ASP A 405 -10.52 18.23 5.04
N ALA A 406 -11.22 17.72 6.06
CA ALA A 406 -11.89 16.43 5.98
C ALA A 406 -13.00 16.40 4.91
N ASN A 407 -13.46 17.57 4.45
CA ASN A 407 -14.49 17.65 3.42
C ASN A 407 -13.90 17.42 2.01
N PRO A 408 -14.21 16.30 1.34
CA PRO A 408 -13.71 15.99 0.00
C PRO A 408 -14.27 16.91 -1.11
N ALA A 409 -15.18 17.83 -0.80
CA ALA A 409 -15.63 18.87 -1.73
C ALA A 409 -14.79 20.17 -1.67
N ARG A 410 -13.89 20.33 -0.68
CA ARG A 410 -13.07 21.55 -0.54
C ARG A 410 -12.03 21.63 -1.68
N PRO A 411 -11.81 22.76 -2.36
CA PRO A 411 -10.84 22.84 -3.45
C PRO A 411 -9.42 22.40 -3.04
N PRO A 412 -8.64 21.73 -3.90
CA PRO A 412 -7.33 21.18 -3.56
C PRO A 412 -6.34 22.24 -3.02
N GLY A 413 -6.42 23.49 -3.47
CA GLY A 413 -5.53 24.58 -3.05
C GLY A 413 -5.71 25.06 -1.60
N HIS A 414 -6.61 24.47 -0.83
CA HIS A 414 -6.81 24.77 0.60
C HIS A 414 -6.61 23.57 1.51
N ARG A 415 -6.37 22.37 0.96
CA ARG A 415 -6.12 21.16 1.74
C ARG A 415 -4.64 21.10 2.13
N CYS A 416 -4.33 20.50 3.27
CA CYS A 416 -3.01 19.93 3.54
C CYS A 416 -2.65 18.90 2.45
N GLN A 417 -2.14 19.36 1.30
CA GLN A 417 -1.63 18.45 0.30
C GLN A 417 -0.34 17.82 0.81
N VAL A 418 -0.15 16.54 0.51
CA VAL A 418 1.21 16.00 0.40
C VAL A 418 1.89 16.82 -0.71
N PRO A 419 2.92 17.62 -0.40
CA PRO A 419 3.54 18.55 -1.35
C PRO A 419 4.07 17.87 -2.61
#